data_AF-L1P907-F1
#
_entry.id   AF-L1P907-F1
#
_cell.length_a   1.000
_cell.length_b   1.000
_cell.length_c   1.000
_cell.angle_alpha   90.00
_cell.angle_beta   90.00
_cell.angle_gamma   90.00
#
_symmetry.space_group_name_H-M   'P 1'
#
loop_
_entity.id
_entity.type
_entity.pdbx_description
1 polymer ?
#
loop_
_entity_poly.entity_id
_entity_poly.type
_entity_poly.pdbx_seq_one_letter_code
_entity_poly.pdbx_strand_id
1 'polypeptide(L)'
;MRTKTFTIENNEHNLNWVEDNLDTRDYEVKGNDIIITYFEDFQKNDILQAISEKTYNVVFNDDNNSNDKGFEATLEYCKNYIQSFNGTNHSYFEDYKGGIVQVVCNETGEVVYEEEVI
;
A
#
# COMPACT_ATOMS: atom_id res chain seq x y z
N MET A 1 25.96 15.22 -19.29
CA MET A 1 25.61 14.23 -18.24
C MET A 1 25.17 12.95 -18.93
N ARG A 2 25.64 11.78 -18.48
CA ARG A 2 25.22 10.50 -19.07
C ARG A 2 23.98 10.03 -18.30
N THR A 3 22.89 9.80 -19.00
CA THR A 3 21.69 9.20 -18.43
C THR A 3 21.89 7.71 -18.21
N LYS A 4 21.23 7.19 -17.18
CA LYS A 4 21.13 5.77 -16.83
C LYS A 4 19.65 5.40 -16.72
N THR A 5 19.32 4.12 -16.73
CA THR A 5 17.95 3.64 -16.57
C THR A 5 17.86 2.48 -15.59
N PHE A 6 16.72 2.34 -14.91
CA PHE A 6 16.35 1.13 -14.18
C PHE A 6 14.87 0.82 -14.41
N THR A 7 14.48 -0.41 -14.12
CA THR A 7 13.12 -0.91 -14.36
C THR A 7 12.46 -1.25 -13.03
N ILE A 8 11.18 -0.91 -12.91
CA ILE A 8 10.26 -1.36 -11.88
C ILE A 8 9.04 -2.01 -12.53
N GLU A 9 8.26 -2.77 -11.76
CA GLU A 9 7.00 -3.33 -12.24
C GLU A 9 5.98 -2.23 -12.54
N ASN A 10 5.23 -2.39 -13.63
CA ASN A 10 4.05 -1.57 -13.94
C ASN A 10 2.83 -2.10 -13.18
N ASN A 11 2.70 -1.68 -11.94
CA ASN A 11 1.50 -1.86 -11.12
C ASN A 11 0.91 -0.48 -10.76
N GLU A 12 -0.31 -0.45 -10.23
CA GLU A 12 -1.05 0.78 -9.94
C GLU A 12 -0.25 1.74 -9.02
N HIS A 13 0.35 1.20 -7.96
CA HIS A 13 1.20 1.96 -7.04
C HIS A 13 2.38 2.65 -7.75
N ASN A 14 3.19 1.86 -8.45
CA ASN A 14 4.40 2.35 -9.09
C ASN A 14 4.08 3.35 -10.19
N LEU A 15 2.98 3.12 -10.93
CA LEU A 15 2.52 4.01 -11.99
C LEU A 15 2.05 5.35 -11.41
N ASN A 16 1.19 5.33 -10.39
CA ASN A 16 0.72 6.55 -9.72
C ASN A 16 1.91 7.34 -9.15
N TRP A 17 2.87 6.65 -8.52
CA TRP A 17 4.05 7.31 -7.97
C TRP A 17 4.87 8.01 -9.05
N VAL A 18 5.16 7.37 -10.19
CA VAL A 18 5.93 8.03 -11.26
C VAL A 18 5.16 9.15 -11.94
N GLU A 19 3.85 9.03 -12.09
CA GLU A 19 2.99 10.08 -12.67
C GLU A 19 2.94 11.34 -11.78
N ASP A 20 2.91 11.15 -10.46
CA ASP A 20 2.85 12.26 -9.50
C ASP A 20 4.22 12.90 -9.23
N ASN A 21 5.31 12.13 -9.32
CA ASN A 21 6.64 12.56 -8.83
C ASN A 21 7.68 12.79 -9.94
N LEU A 22 7.50 12.26 -11.15
CA LEU A 22 8.47 12.37 -12.24
C LEU A 22 7.90 13.13 -13.45
N ASP A 23 8.80 13.76 -14.21
CA ASP A 23 8.44 14.30 -15.52
C ASP A 23 8.18 13.15 -16.49
N THR A 24 7.17 13.29 -17.35
CA THR A 24 6.84 12.33 -18.42
C THR A 24 8.01 11.98 -19.36
N ARG A 25 9.07 12.80 -19.38
CA ARG A 25 10.31 12.55 -20.15
C ARG A 25 11.29 11.63 -19.40
N ASP A 26 11.13 11.47 -18.10
CA ASP A 26 12.02 10.72 -17.22
C ASP A 26 11.55 9.28 -17.00
N TYR A 27 10.42 8.86 -17.57
CA TYR A 27 10.01 7.45 -17.57
C TYR A 27 9.30 7.02 -18.87
N GLU A 28 9.28 5.71 -19.11
CA GLU A 28 8.58 5.08 -20.24
C GLU A 28 7.89 3.80 -19.76
N VAL A 29 6.58 3.68 -20.02
CA VAL A 29 5.78 2.48 -19.69
C VAL A 29 5.82 1.49 -20.85
N LYS A 30 6.25 0.25 -20.60
CA LYS A 30 6.34 -0.85 -21.58
C LYS A 30 5.72 -2.13 -21.03
N GLY A 31 4.45 -2.34 -21.31
CA GLY A 31 3.75 -3.55 -20.85
C GLY A 31 3.79 -3.65 -19.33
N ASN A 32 4.49 -4.64 -18.79
CA ASN A 32 4.61 -4.88 -17.34
C ASN A 32 5.77 -4.11 -16.68
N ASP A 33 6.48 -3.27 -17.44
CA ASP A 33 7.67 -2.56 -16.97
C ASP A 33 7.49 -1.04 -17.04
N ILE A 34 7.97 -0.33 -16.03
CA ILE A 34 8.21 1.12 -16.06
C ILE A 34 9.71 1.34 -16.06
N ILE A 35 10.22 1.97 -17.12
CA ILE A 35 11.65 2.28 -17.28
C ILE A 35 11.87 3.73 -16.86
N ILE A 36 12.62 3.94 -15.77
CA ILE A 36 12.91 5.27 -15.24
C ILE A 36 14.32 5.69 -15.63
N THR A 37 14.45 6.91 -16.14
CA THR A 37 15.71 7.57 -16.48
C THR A 37 16.20 8.41 -15.31
N TYR A 38 17.48 8.31 -14.98
CA TYR A 38 18.11 9.05 -13.90
C TYR A 38 19.55 9.46 -14.26
N PHE A 39 20.11 10.41 -13.52
CA PHE A 39 21.44 10.94 -13.77
C PHE A 39 22.45 10.47 -12.73
N GLU A 40 22.04 10.49 -11.46
CA GLU A 40 22.91 10.23 -10.32
C GLU A 40 22.36 9.07 -9.47
N ASP A 41 23.26 8.26 -8.88
CA ASP A 41 22.84 7.03 -8.18
C ASP A 41 22.03 7.30 -6.91
N PHE A 42 22.16 8.48 -6.30
CA PHE A 42 21.32 8.87 -5.17
C PHE A 42 19.85 9.03 -5.58
N GLN A 43 19.57 9.58 -6.76
CA GLN A 43 18.18 9.72 -7.26
C GLN A 43 17.52 8.36 -7.41
N LYS A 44 18.25 7.38 -7.96
CA LYS A 44 17.76 6.01 -8.08
C LYS A 44 17.41 5.42 -6.72
N ASN A 45 18.28 5.62 -5.72
CA ASN A 45 18.05 5.08 -4.38
C ASN A 45 16.83 5.74 -3.72
N ASP A 46 16.68 7.06 -3.84
CA ASP A 46 15.55 7.80 -3.30
C ASP A 46 14.23 7.34 -3.93
N ILE A 47 14.20 7.16 -5.26
CA ILE A 47 13.03 6.64 -5.99
C ILE A 47 12.69 5.22 -5.53
N LEU A 48 13.68 4.32 -5.47
CA LEU A 48 13.45 2.95 -5.02
C LEU A 48 12.93 2.88 -3.59
N GLN A 49 13.44 3.74 -2.71
CA GLN A 49 12.96 3.83 -1.34
C GLN A 49 11.52 4.32 -1.29
N ALA A 50 11.22 5.45 -1.95
CA ALA A 50 9.88 6.05 -1.95
C ALA A 50 8.82 5.10 -2.53
N ILE A 51 9.16 4.35 -3.57
CA ILE A 51 8.27 3.34 -4.16
C ILE A 51 8.09 2.13 -3.22
N SER A 52 9.11 1.77 -2.44
CA SER A 52 9.02 0.64 -1.50
C SER A 52 8.24 0.95 -0.21
N GLU A 53 8.05 2.23 0.12
CA GLU A 53 7.29 2.65 1.29
C GLU A 53 5.80 2.36 1.06
N LYS A 54 5.33 1.30 1.71
CA LYS A 54 3.93 0.90 1.72
C LYS A 54 3.27 1.31 3.01
N THR A 55 2.06 1.82 2.91
CA THR A 55 1.17 2.10 4.01
C THR A 55 -0.02 1.14 3.99
N TYR A 56 -0.55 0.88 5.16
CA TYR A 56 -1.56 -0.14 5.36
C TYR A 56 -2.67 0.41 6.22
N ASN A 57 -3.84 -0.15 5.95
CA ASN A 57 -5.08 0.23 6.55
C ASN A 57 -5.84 -0.98 7.06
N VAL A 58 -6.73 -0.75 8.03
CA VAL A 58 -7.58 -1.79 8.60
C VAL A 58 -9.01 -1.55 8.13
N VAL A 59 -9.59 -2.54 7.47
CA VAL A 59 -10.95 -2.51 6.93
C VAL A 59 -11.77 -3.62 7.58
N PHE A 60 -12.98 -3.28 8.01
CA PHE A 60 -13.95 -4.20 8.60
C PHE A 60 -15.06 -4.43 7.60
N ASN A 61 -15.48 -5.68 7.43
CA ASN A 61 -16.52 -6.08 6.50
C ASN A 61 -17.50 -7.06 7.17
N ASP A 62 -18.79 -6.87 6.95
CA ASP A 62 -19.83 -7.86 7.21
C ASP A 62 -20.66 -8.09 5.92
N ASP A 63 -21.76 -8.84 6.01
CA ASP A 63 -22.61 -9.14 4.85
C ASP A 63 -23.24 -7.90 4.18
N ASN A 64 -23.29 -6.76 4.87
CA ASN A 64 -24.05 -5.58 4.46
C ASN A 64 -23.19 -4.30 4.36
N ASN A 65 -22.06 -4.23 5.07
CA ASN A 65 -21.30 -3.00 5.27
C ASN A 65 -19.79 -3.24 5.22
N SER A 66 -19.09 -2.17 4.86
CA SER A 66 -17.63 -2.06 4.98
C SER A 66 -17.30 -0.75 5.70
N ASN A 67 -16.43 -0.81 6.69
CA ASN A 67 -15.89 0.38 7.36
C ASN A 67 -14.37 0.38 7.40
N ASP A 68 -13.82 1.52 7.05
CA ASP A 68 -12.40 1.79 6.94
C ASP A 68 -11.91 2.57 8.18
N LYS A 69 -10.76 2.18 8.76
CA LYS A 69 -10.13 2.89 9.89
C LYS A 69 -9.37 4.16 9.49
N GLY A 70 -8.97 4.27 8.23
CA GLY A 70 -8.24 5.39 7.65
C GLY A 70 -6.77 5.42 8.05
N PHE A 71 -6.16 4.26 8.30
CA PHE A 71 -4.75 4.22 8.68
C PHE A 71 -3.84 4.35 7.46
N GLU A 72 -2.79 5.15 7.62
CA GLU A 72 -1.60 5.19 6.77
C GLU A 72 -0.41 4.72 7.62
N ALA A 73 -0.42 3.44 7.99
CA ALA A 73 0.51 2.90 8.99
C ALA A 73 1.31 1.71 8.45
N THR A 74 2.26 1.19 9.24
CA THR A 74 3.01 -0.01 8.85
C THR A 74 2.12 -1.26 8.95
N LEU A 75 2.46 -2.31 8.17
CA LEU A 75 1.78 -3.60 8.25
C LEU A 75 1.80 -4.17 9.67
N GLU A 76 2.94 -4.05 10.37
CA GLU A 76 3.08 -4.50 11.75
C GLU A 76 2.14 -3.75 12.69
N TYR A 77 2.04 -2.43 12.56
CA TYR A 77 1.10 -1.64 13.36
C TYR A 77 -0.34 -2.11 13.16
N CYS A 78 -0.77 -2.30 11.91
CA CYS A 78 -2.13 -2.74 11.60
C CYS A 78 -2.42 -4.14 12.15
N LYS A 79 -1.47 -5.08 12.03
CA LYS A 79 -1.61 -6.43 12.63
C LYS A 79 -1.68 -6.38 14.15
N ASN A 80 -0.80 -5.59 14.78
CA ASN A 80 -0.79 -5.44 16.24
C ASN A 80 -2.07 -4.76 16.75
N TYR A 81 -2.63 -3.80 16.00
CA TYR A 81 -3.93 -3.21 16.29
C TYR A 81 -5.02 -4.28 16.34
N ILE A 82 -5.11 -5.11 15.31
CA ILE A 82 -6.10 -6.18 15.25
C ILE A 82 -5.91 -7.17 16.41
N GLN A 83 -4.69 -7.67 16.61
CA GLN A 83 -4.38 -8.64 17.69
C GLN A 83 -4.68 -8.10 19.08
N SER A 84 -4.56 -6.80 19.30
CA SER A 84 -4.78 -6.17 20.61
C SER A 84 -6.27 -5.98 20.93
N PHE A 85 -7.13 -5.88 19.91
CA PHE A 85 -8.53 -5.46 20.08
C PHE A 85 -9.57 -6.46 19.58
N ASN A 86 -9.19 -7.45 18.77
CA ASN A 86 -10.09 -8.52 18.36
C ASN A 86 -10.54 -9.33 19.60
N GLY A 87 -11.85 -9.60 19.73
CA GLY A 87 -12.46 -10.14 20.96
C GLY A 87 -12.89 -9.08 21.99
N THR A 88 -12.72 -7.79 21.70
CA THR A 88 -13.16 -6.68 22.55
C THR A 88 -14.28 -5.87 21.89
N ASN A 89 -14.86 -4.92 22.61
CA ASN A 89 -15.84 -3.96 22.06
C ASN A 89 -15.18 -2.63 21.65
N HIS A 90 -13.89 -2.64 21.31
CA HIS A 90 -13.20 -1.42 20.91
C HIS A 90 -13.55 -1.05 19.46
N SER A 91 -14.08 0.16 19.23
CA SER A 91 -14.33 0.66 17.86
C SER A 91 -15.21 -0.32 17.05
N TYR A 92 -14.86 -0.58 15.79
CA TYR A 92 -15.64 -1.43 14.90
C TYR A 92 -15.61 -2.92 15.28
N PHE A 93 -14.74 -3.36 16.20
CA PHE A 93 -14.76 -4.75 16.68
C PHE A 93 -16.07 -5.10 17.43
N GLU A 94 -16.77 -4.12 18.00
CA GLU A 94 -18.08 -4.37 18.62
C GLU A 94 -19.16 -4.66 17.58
N ASP A 95 -19.22 -3.84 16.54
CA ASP A 95 -20.30 -3.85 15.54
C ASP A 95 -20.13 -4.98 14.51
N TYR A 96 -18.89 -5.41 14.26
CA TYR A 96 -18.55 -6.34 13.18
C TYR A 96 -18.31 -7.79 13.63
N LYS A 97 -18.77 -8.21 14.82
CA LYS A 97 -18.61 -9.60 15.29
C LYS A 97 -19.23 -10.63 14.34
N GLY A 98 -18.47 -11.67 14.02
CA GLY A 98 -18.79 -12.66 12.98
C GLY A 98 -18.51 -12.18 11.55
N GLY A 99 -18.08 -10.92 11.38
CA GLY A 99 -17.54 -10.39 10.13
C GLY A 99 -16.03 -10.64 9.98
N ILE A 100 -15.42 -9.98 9.00
CA ILE A 100 -13.99 -10.09 8.68
C ILE A 100 -13.30 -8.74 8.90
N VAL A 101 -12.14 -8.77 9.54
CA VAL A 101 -11.21 -7.64 9.59
C VAL A 101 -9.99 -7.94 8.73
N GLN A 102 -9.61 -6.98 7.89
CA GLN A 102 -8.54 -7.11 6.89
C GLN A 102 -7.49 -6.02 7.09
N VAL A 103 -6.24 -6.34 6.77
CA VAL A 103 -5.20 -5.33 6.50
C VAL A 103 -5.03 -5.21 5.00
N VAL A 104 -5.25 -4.00 4.48
CA VAL A 104 -5.19 -3.66 3.06
C VAL A 104 -3.99 -2.76 2.82
N CYS A 105 -3.21 -3.02 1.77
CA CYS A 105 -2.17 -2.10 1.30
C CYS A 105 -2.84 -0.91 0.61
N ASN A 106 -2.62 0.31 1.10
CA ASN A 106 -3.26 1.51 0.55
C ASN A 106 -2.84 1.77 -0.90
N GLU A 107 -1.64 1.34 -1.25
CA GLU A 107 -1.06 1.57 -2.56
C GLU A 107 -1.54 0.59 -3.63
N THR A 108 -1.86 -0.65 -3.25
CA THR A 108 -2.23 -1.71 -4.21
C THR A 108 -3.66 -2.22 -4.05
N GLY A 109 -4.37 -1.83 -2.99
CA GLY A 109 -5.68 -2.38 -2.64
C GLY A 109 -5.64 -3.86 -2.24
N GLU A 110 -4.45 -4.46 -2.14
CA GLU A 110 -4.30 -5.88 -1.85
C GLU A 110 -4.54 -6.17 -0.36
N VAL A 111 -5.35 -7.20 -0.09
CA VAL A 111 -5.51 -7.76 1.26
C VAL A 111 -4.28 -8.60 1.59
N VAL A 112 -3.49 -8.15 2.56
CA VAL A 112 -2.24 -8.82 2.99
C VAL A 112 -2.38 -9.57 4.32
N TYR A 113 -3.51 -9.42 4.99
CA TYR A 113 -3.90 -10.15 6.20
C TYR A 113 -5.41 -10.10 6.37
N GLU A 114 -6.02 -11.17 6.86
CA GLU A 114 -7.42 -11.17 7.27
C GLU A 114 -7.68 -12.20 8.37
N GLU A 115 -8.67 -11.91 9.21
CA GLU A 115 -9.22 -12.86 10.17
C GLU A 115 -10.68 -12.51 10.55
N GLU A 116 -11.37 -13.46 11.17
CA GLU A 116 -12.71 -13.26 11.72
C GLU A 116 -12.68 -12.34 12.96
N VAL A 117 -13.68 -11.47 13.08
CA VAL A 117 -13.90 -10.65 14.28
C VAL A 117 -14.70 -11.45 15.32
N ILE A 118 -14.14 -11.62 16.52
CA ILE A 118 -14.67 -12.49 17.60
C ILE A 118 -15.45 -11.69 18.65
#